data_AF-A0AA39HMU8-F1
#
_entry.id   AF-A0AA39HMU8-F1
#
_cell.length_a   1.000
_cell.length_b   1.000
_cell.length_c   1.000
_cell.angle_alpha   90.00
_cell.angle_beta   90.00
_cell.angle_gamma   90.00
#
_symmetry.space_group_name_H-M   'P 1'
#
loop_
_entity.id
_entity.type
_entity.pdbx_description
1 polymer ?
#
loop_
_entity_poly.entity_id
_entity_poly.type
_entity_poly.pdbx_seq_one_letter_code
_entity_poly.pdbx_strand_id
1 'polypeptide(L)'
;MKIQLLAALSATVLLAACVESVDPSNFQCGTEKHLNKVIYKIVDKLCPVHIDSINDCCVEHDACYDNTTRITREECDTKFCTCLTDATSSNPTCQCQALETTMCKAVEFFGGPAYRIARAKVTYVNPVFRKGKEIWNSGKEIGKKIWNKMSG
;
A
#
# COMPACT_ATOMS: atom_id res chain seq x y z
N MET A 1 -14.73 53.10 -35.51
CA MET A 1 -15.77 52.09 -35.23
C MET A 1 -15.45 50.81 -36.00
N LYS A 2 -14.89 49.80 -35.30
CA LYS A 2 -15.06 48.34 -35.49
C LYS A 2 -14.07 47.65 -34.54
N ILE A 3 -14.67 47.04 -33.52
CA ILE A 3 -14.07 46.19 -32.50
C ILE A 3 -14.02 44.77 -33.07
N GLN A 4 -12.99 43.97 -32.75
CA GLN A 4 -13.07 42.62 -32.17
C GLN A 4 -11.83 41.75 -32.49
N LEU A 5 -11.26 41.21 -31.40
CA LEU A 5 -10.72 39.87 -31.17
C LEU A 5 -9.62 39.34 -32.12
N LEU A 6 -8.51 38.80 -31.62
CA LEU A 6 -8.49 37.49 -30.99
C LEU A 6 -7.42 37.36 -29.88
N ALA A 7 -7.77 36.45 -28.97
CA ALA A 7 -7.24 36.26 -27.63
C ALA A 7 -5.79 35.76 -27.54
N ALA A 8 -5.19 36.12 -26.41
CA ALA A 8 -3.86 35.72 -25.97
C ALA A 8 -3.70 34.20 -25.92
N LEU A 9 -2.57 33.72 -26.47
CA LEU A 9 -2.11 32.36 -26.32
C LEU A 9 -1.77 32.09 -24.86
N SER A 10 -2.47 31.11 -24.30
CA SER A 10 -2.39 30.61 -22.94
C SER A 10 -0.98 30.16 -22.57
N ALA A 11 -0.38 30.81 -21.57
CA ALA A 11 0.83 30.35 -20.88
C ALA A 11 0.61 30.25 -19.37
N THR A 12 -0.57 29.79 -18.95
CA THR A 12 -0.78 29.28 -17.59
C THR A 12 -0.74 27.76 -17.64
N VAL A 13 0.41 27.20 -18.00
CA VAL A 13 0.77 25.87 -17.49
C VAL A 13 1.21 26.08 -16.05
N LEU A 14 0.24 26.35 -15.18
CA LEU A 14 0.39 26.05 -13.77
C LEU A 14 0.52 24.53 -13.74
N LEU A 15 1.68 24.04 -13.30
CA LEU A 15 1.88 22.69 -12.82
C LEU A 15 0.95 22.45 -11.62
N ALA A 16 -0.35 22.34 -11.88
CA ALA A 16 -1.21 21.51 -11.08
C ALA A 16 -0.86 20.09 -11.50
N ALA A 17 0.20 19.54 -10.89
CA ALA A 17 0.13 18.13 -10.57
C ALA A 17 -1.11 18.02 -9.67
N CYS A 18 -2.25 17.67 -10.28
CA CYS A 18 -3.41 17.27 -9.52
C CYS A 18 -2.91 16.09 -8.68
N VAL A 19 -2.69 16.31 -7.39
CA VAL A 19 -2.64 15.19 -6.45
C VAL A 19 -4.08 14.65 -6.50
N GLU A 20 -4.28 13.57 -7.26
CA GLU A 20 -5.54 12.85 -7.24
C GLU A 20 -5.67 12.28 -5.83
N SER A 21 -6.54 12.90 -5.03
CA SER A 21 -6.89 12.37 -3.71
C SER A 21 -7.42 10.95 -3.88
N VAL A 22 -6.95 10.03 -3.06
CA VAL A 22 -7.40 8.64 -2.99
C VAL A 22 -8.92 8.64 -2.78
N ASP A 23 -9.63 7.99 -3.68
CA ASP A 23 -11.08 7.89 -3.52
C ASP A 23 -11.43 6.79 -2.49
N PRO A 24 -12.64 6.82 -1.89
CA PRO A 24 -13.03 5.86 -0.86
C PRO A 24 -12.98 4.39 -1.30
N SER A 25 -13.01 4.09 -2.60
CA SER A 25 -12.94 2.72 -3.12
C SER A 25 -11.51 2.20 -3.27
N ASN A 26 -10.53 3.09 -3.40
CA ASN A 26 -9.11 2.78 -3.49
C ASN A 26 -8.37 2.94 -2.15
N PHE A 27 -9.04 3.45 -1.11
CA PHE A 27 -8.50 3.51 0.25
C PHE A 27 -8.32 2.10 0.86
N GLN A 28 -7.10 1.80 1.27
CA GLN A 28 -6.61 0.51 1.73
C GLN A 28 -6.04 0.64 3.14
N CYS A 29 -6.90 0.98 4.10
CA CYS A 29 -6.54 0.94 5.51
C CYS A 29 -7.62 0.19 6.29
N GLY A 30 -7.33 -1.05 6.67
CA GLY A 30 -8.25 -1.95 7.36
C GLY A 30 -8.23 -3.38 6.80
N THR A 31 -8.77 -4.32 7.56
CA THR A 31 -8.77 -5.76 7.20
C THR A 31 -9.84 -6.14 6.17
N GLU A 32 -10.91 -5.34 6.04
CA GLU A 32 -12.05 -5.62 5.17
C GLU A 32 -12.55 -4.37 4.46
N LYS A 33 -13.12 -4.54 3.25
CA LYS A 33 -13.63 -3.44 2.42
C LYS A 33 -14.62 -2.52 3.14
N HIS A 34 -15.45 -3.07 4.02
CA HIS A 34 -16.42 -2.28 4.77
C HIS A 34 -15.73 -1.40 5.81
N LEU A 35 -14.67 -1.91 6.43
CA LEU A 35 -13.87 -1.20 7.42
C LEU A 35 -13.04 -0.10 6.77
N ASN A 36 -12.48 -0.34 5.58
CA ASN A 36 -11.75 0.68 4.81
C ASN A 36 -12.60 1.93 4.57
N LYS A 37 -13.88 1.77 4.21
CA LYS A 37 -14.79 2.91 4.02
C LYS A 37 -15.08 3.67 5.31
N VAL A 38 -15.16 2.96 6.44
CA VAL A 38 -15.35 3.59 7.75
C VAL A 38 -14.12 4.38 8.14
N ILE A 39 -12.93 3.78 8.00
CA ILE A 39 -11.66 4.43 8.30
C ILE A 39 -11.43 5.63 7.38
N TYR A 40 -11.69 5.50 6.08
CA TYR A 40 -11.66 6.62 5.12
C TYR A 40 -12.46 7.81 5.66
N LYS A 41 -13.71 7.60 6.07
CA LYS A 41 -14.57 8.69 6.58
C LYS A 41 -14.04 9.31 7.87
N ILE A 42 -13.35 8.53 8.70
CA ILE A 42 -12.72 9.05 9.92
C ILE A 42 -11.51 9.92 9.55
N VAL A 43 -10.66 9.44 8.64
CA VAL A 43 -9.49 10.17 8.15
C VAL A 43 -9.91 11.45 7.43
N ASP A 44 -10.86 11.38 6.50
CA ASP A 44 -11.42 12.52 5.78
C ASP A 44 -11.99 13.58 6.74
N LYS A 45 -12.59 13.16 7.85
CA LYS A 45 -13.14 14.10 8.85
C LYS A 45 -12.09 14.74 9.75
N LEU A 46 -11.10 13.97 10.21
CA LEU A 46 -10.17 14.40 11.25
C LEU A 46 -8.82 14.88 10.70
N CYS A 47 -8.45 14.40 9.51
CA CYS A 47 -7.18 14.69 8.85
C CYS A 47 -7.30 14.67 7.30
N PRO A 48 -8.20 15.48 6.70
CA PRO A 48 -8.50 15.42 5.25
C PRO A 48 -7.30 15.68 4.35
N VAL A 49 -6.40 16.57 4.76
CA VAL A 49 -5.24 16.97 3.95
C VAL A 49 -4.23 15.83 3.78
N HIS A 50 -4.27 14.82 4.65
CA HIS A 50 -3.28 13.73 4.70
C HIS A 50 -3.86 12.37 4.34
N ILE A 51 -5.05 12.34 3.73
CA ILE A 51 -5.74 11.08 3.43
C ILE A 51 -4.91 10.13 2.56
N ASP A 52 -4.21 10.69 1.56
CA ASP A 52 -3.35 9.94 0.65
C ASP A 52 -2.12 9.40 1.38
N SER A 53 -1.43 10.27 2.11
CA SER A 53 -0.22 9.87 2.84
C SER A 53 -0.51 8.85 3.95
N ILE A 54 -1.64 8.98 4.64
CA ILE A 54 -2.09 7.98 5.62
C ILE A 54 -2.42 6.66 4.92
N ASN A 55 -3.07 6.71 3.76
CA ASN A 55 -3.36 5.52 2.96
C ASN A 55 -2.07 4.80 2.54
N ASP A 56 -1.07 5.54 2.07
CA ASP A 56 0.23 4.99 1.68
C ASP A 56 0.90 4.27 2.85
N CYS A 57 0.86 4.84 4.06
CA CYS A 57 1.34 4.16 5.26
C CYS A 57 0.62 2.83 5.52
N CYS A 58 -0.70 2.75 5.28
CA CYS A 58 -1.44 1.50 5.47
C CYS A 58 -1.07 0.46 4.40
N VAL A 59 -0.89 0.87 3.14
CA VAL A 59 -0.43 -0.01 2.06
C VAL A 59 0.96 -0.57 2.37
N GLU A 60 1.87 0.26 2.85
CA GLU A 60 3.22 -0.17 3.25
C GLU A 60 3.19 -1.11 4.47
N HIS A 61 2.30 -0.87 5.43
CA HIS A 61 2.12 -1.74 6.61
C HIS A 61 1.61 -3.13 6.23
N ASP A 62 0.59 -3.20 5.37
CA ASP A 62 0.06 -4.47 4.85
C ASP A 62 1.15 -5.22 4.06
N ALA A 63 1.93 -4.52 3.23
CA ALA A 63 3.05 -5.11 2.52
C ALA A 63 4.16 -5.62 3.46
N CYS A 64 4.40 -4.92 4.57
CA CYS A 64 5.31 -5.37 5.62
C CYS A 64 4.80 -6.66 6.28
N TYR A 65 3.49 -6.73 6.56
CA TYR A 65 2.83 -7.92 7.08
C TYR A 65 2.91 -9.10 6.10
N ASP A 66 2.94 -8.87 4.80
CA ASP A 66 3.16 -9.95 3.82
C ASP A 66 4.63 -10.45 3.79
N ASN A 67 5.58 -9.72 4.40
CA ASN A 67 7.00 -10.11 4.48
C ASN A 67 7.42 -10.71 5.84
N THR A 68 6.50 -11.46 6.48
CA THR A 68 6.68 -12.08 7.82
C THR A 68 7.87 -13.04 8.03
N THR A 69 8.60 -13.39 6.97
CA THR A 69 9.77 -14.29 7.06
C THR A 69 11.05 -13.59 7.53
N ARG A 70 11.10 -12.26 7.41
CA ARG A 70 12.30 -11.45 7.67
C ARG A 70 12.06 -10.34 8.68
N ILE A 71 10.81 -9.99 8.93
CA ILE A 71 10.41 -8.84 9.73
C ILE A 71 9.41 -9.33 10.77
N THR A 72 9.47 -8.78 11.97
CA THR A 72 8.52 -9.04 13.06
C THR A 72 7.32 -8.10 12.98
N ARG A 73 6.24 -8.46 13.69
CA ARG A 73 5.06 -7.59 13.80
C ARG A 73 5.42 -6.23 14.40
N GLU A 74 6.20 -6.23 15.48
CA GLU A 74 6.60 -5.02 16.19
C GLU A 74 7.40 -4.07 15.30
N GLU A 75 8.29 -4.59 14.45
CA GLU A 75 9.01 -3.78 13.47
C GLU A 75 8.09 -3.18 12.41
N CYS A 76 7.11 -3.94 11.90
CA CYS A 76 6.12 -3.42 10.96
C CYS A 76 5.23 -2.34 11.60
N ASP A 77 4.72 -2.60 12.80
CA ASP A 77 3.88 -1.66 13.55
C ASP A 77 4.67 -0.37 13.88
N THR A 78 5.94 -0.49 14.27
CA THR A 78 6.83 0.66 14.51
C THR A 78 7.01 1.50 13.25
N LYS A 79 7.30 0.87 12.11
CA LYS A 79 7.43 1.57 10.81
C LYS A 79 6.14 2.29 10.42
N PHE A 80 4.99 1.66 10.65
CA PHE A 80 3.70 2.27 10.40
C PHE A 80 3.49 3.51 11.27
N CYS A 81 3.78 3.42 12.57
CA CYS A 81 3.69 4.58 13.46
C CYS A 81 4.58 5.73 13.00
N THR A 82 5.84 5.46 12.64
CA THR A 82 6.75 6.49 12.10
C THR A 82 6.23 7.10 10.80
N CYS A 83 5.72 6.26 9.89
CA CYS A 83 5.13 6.73 8.64
C CYS A 83 3.96 7.69 8.90
N LEU A 84 3.05 7.34 9.82
CA LEU A 84 1.93 8.22 10.16
C LEU A 84 2.41 9.57 10.72
N THR A 85 3.40 9.57 11.62
CA THR A 85 3.98 10.82 12.16
C THR A 85 4.57 11.70 11.06
N ASP A 86 5.31 11.11 10.13
CA ASP A 86 5.89 11.85 9.01
C ASP A 86 4.81 12.37 8.07
N ALA A 87 3.81 11.52 7.76
CA ALA A 87 2.69 11.83 6.88
C ALA A 87 1.86 13.01 7.37
N THR A 88 1.66 13.16 8.68
CA THR A 88 0.81 14.20 9.30
C THR A 88 1.59 15.44 9.75
N SER A 89 2.93 15.40 9.67
CA SER A 89 3.81 16.44 10.23
C SER A 89 3.62 17.84 9.63
N SER A 90 3.17 17.95 8.37
CA SER A 90 3.03 19.25 7.69
C SER A 90 1.75 20.02 8.04
N ASN A 91 0.77 19.40 8.71
CA ASN A 91 -0.42 20.09 9.23
C ASN A 91 -0.90 19.46 10.56
N PRO A 92 -0.17 19.70 11.66
CA PRO A 92 -0.40 19.05 12.94
C PRO A 92 -1.60 19.66 13.67
N THR A 93 -2.81 19.24 13.30
CA THR A 93 -4.01 19.53 14.09
C THR A 93 -4.13 18.53 15.24
N CYS A 94 -4.67 18.96 16.39
CA CYS A 94 -4.88 18.06 17.54
C CYS A 94 -5.71 16.81 17.17
N GLN A 95 -6.67 16.97 16.25
CA GLN A 95 -7.53 15.88 15.79
C GLN A 95 -6.75 14.89 14.92
N CYS A 96 -5.92 15.38 13.99
CA CYS A 96 -5.09 14.52 13.16
C CYS A 96 -4.02 13.78 13.98
N GLN A 97 -3.36 14.46 14.93
CA GLN A 97 -2.40 13.83 15.84
C GLN A 97 -3.04 12.76 16.73
N ALA A 98 -4.26 13.03 17.22
CA ALA A 98 -5.02 12.03 17.98
C ALA A 98 -5.40 10.82 17.11
N LEU A 99 -5.76 11.06 15.84
CA LEU A 99 -6.06 9.99 14.89
C LEU A 99 -4.81 9.13 14.61
N GLU A 100 -3.69 9.75 14.26
CA GLU A 100 -2.39 9.07 14.09
C GLU A 100 -2.06 8.20 15.30
N THR A 101 -2.11 8.77 16.50
CA THR A 101 -1.81 8.05 17.75
C THR A 101 -2.74 6.87 17.93
N THR A 102 -4.03 7.07 17.63
CA THR A 102 -5.05 6.01 17.72
C THR A 102 -4.78 4.89 16.72
N MET A 103 -4.43 5.22 15.48
CA MET A 103 -4.11 4.24 14.44
C MET A 103 -2.86 3.43 14.79
N CYS A 104 -1.80 4.08 15.27
CA CYS A 104 -0.60 3.43 15.77
C CYS A 104 -0.92 2.44 16.90
N LYS A 105 -1.67 2.88 17.93
CA LYS A 105 -2.09 1.99 19.03
C LYS A 105 -3.01 0.87 18.57
N ALA A 106 -3.88 1.12 17.60
CA ALA A 106 -4.78 0.09 17.08
C ALA A 106 -4.01 -1.09 16.48
N VAL A 107 -2.95 -0.85 15.70
CA VAL A 107 -2.13 -1.96 15.14
C VAL A 107 -1.31 -2.67 16.21
N GLU A 108 -0.76 -1.93 17.19
CA GLU A 108 -0.01 -2.53 18.29
C GLU A 108 -0.87 -3.50 19.14
N PHE A 109 -2.12 -3.14 19.41
CA PHE A 109 -3.05 -3.95 20.21
C PHE A 109 -3.78 -5.03 19.38
N PHE A 110 -4.28 -4.69 18.20
CA PHE A 110 -5.20 -5.53 17.43
C PHE A 110 -4.57 -6.14 16.16
N GLY A 111 -3.35 -5.76 15.76
CA GLY A 111 -2.70 -6.26 14.55
C GLY A 111 -2.24 -7.72 14.62
N GLY A 112 -2.13 -8.29 15.82
CA GLY A 112 -1.65 -9.66 16.04
C GLY A 112 -2.32 -10.74 15.19
N PRO A 113 -3.66 -10.88 15.19
CA PRO A 113 -4.38 -11.81 14.33
C PRO A 113 -4.10 -11.62 12.83
N ALA A 114 -4.13 -10.38 12.33
CA ALA A 114 -3.87 -10.09 10.91
C ALA A 114 -2.44 -10.51 10.50
N TYR A 115 -1.46 -10.18 11.33
CA TYR A 115 -0.06 -10.58 11.13
C TYR A 115 0.12 -12.11 11.08
N ARG A 116 -0.55 -12.85 11.98
CA ARG A 116 -0.49 -14.32 11.99
C ARG A 116 -1.11 -14.93 10.73
N ILE A 117 -2.21 -14.36 10.23
CA ILE A 117 -2.86 -14.80 9.00
C ILE A 117 -1.92 -14.56 7.81
N ALA A 118 -1.30 -13.38 7.71
CA ALA A 118 -0.32 -13.08 6.68
C ALA A 118 0.88 -14.04 6.74
N ARG A 119 1.40 -14.31 7.94
CA ARG A 119 2.45 -15.31 8.15
C ARG A 119 2.07 -16.70 7.68
N ALA A 120 0.86 -17.16 8.03
CA ALA A 120 0.38 -18.47 7.63
C ALA A 120 0.30 -18.60 6.09
N LYS A 121 -0.18 -17.56 5.39
CA LYS A 121 -0.19 -17.51 3.92
C LYS A 121 1.23 -17.70 3.35
N VAL A 122 2.21 -16.94 3.84
CA VAL A 122 3.60 -17.08 3.37
C VAL A 122 4.15 -18.49 3.62
N THR A 123 3.90 -19.06 4.81
CA THR A 123 4.35 -20.42 5.13
C THR A 123 3.72 -21.50 4.25
N TYR A 124 2.48 -21.32 3.80
CA TYR A 124 1.79 -22.28 2.93
C TYR A 124 2.16 -22.11 1.45
N VAL A 125 2.27 -20.87 0.97
CA VAL A 125 2.51 -20.57 -0.45
C VAL A 125 3.98 -20.77 -0.85
N ASN A 126 4.95 -20.50 0.03
CA ASN A 126 6.38 -20.69 -0.28
C ASN A 126 6.72 -22.14 -0.70
N PRO A 127 6.33 -23.18 0.06
CA PRO A 127 6.55 -24.57 -0.34
C PRO A 127 5.91 -24.93 -1.68
N VAL A 128 4.70 -24.44 -1.95
CA VAL A 128 3.99 -24.66 -3.22
C VAL A 128 4.74 -24.03 -4.38
N PHE A 129 5.16 -22.77 -4.24
CA PHE A 129 5.93 -22.08 -5.27
C PHE A 129 7.31 -22.71 -5.50
N ARG A 130 8.00 -23.12 -4.43
CA ARG A 130 9.28 -23.83 -4.51
C ARG A 130 9.14 -25.12 -5.32
N LYS A 131 8.13 -25.95 -5.00
CA LYS A 131 7.85 -27.19 -5.72
C LYS A 131 7.49 -26.94 -7.18
N GLY A 132 6.70 -25.91 -7.48
CA GLY A 132 6.39 -25.51 -8.84
C GLY A 132 7.64 -25.12 -9.65
N LYS A 133 8.56 -24.38 -9.02
CA LYS A 133 9.84 -24.00 -9.64
C LYS A 133 10.75 -25.22 -9.91
N GLU A 134 10.81 -26.18 -8.99
CA GLU A 134 11.55 -27.44 -9.17
C GLU A 134 11.02 -28.26 -10.36
N ILE A 135 9.69 -28.37 -10.47
CA ILE A 135 9.02 -29.08 -11.58
C ILE A 135 9.33 -28.37 -12.91
N TRP A 136 9.19 -27.05 -12.97
CA TRP A 136 9.48 -26.27 -14.18
C TRP A 136 10.93 -26.44 -14.65
N ASN A 137 11.89 -26.35 -13.73
CA ASN A 137 13.30 -26.53 -14.05
C ASN A 137 13.60 -27.95 -14.54
N SER A 138 12.99 -28.97 -13.90
CA SER A 138 13.09 -30.35 -14.35
C SER A 138 12.55 -30.55 -15.77
N GLY A 139 11.41 -29.92 -16.09
CA GLY A 139 10.82 -29.94 -17.43
C GLY A 139 11.73 -29.29 -18.48
N LYS A 140 12.37 -28.17 -18.16
CA LYS A 140 13.35 -27.52 -19.06
C LYS A 140 14.53 -28.43 -19.39
N GLU A 141 15.09 -29.12 -18.41
CA GLU A 141 16.21 -30.04 -18.63
C GLU A 141 15.81 -31.24 -19.49
N ILE A 142 14.61 -31.79 -19.30
CA ILE A 142 14.07 -32.85 -20.15
C ILE A 142 13.89 -32.34 -21.59
N GLY A 143 13.28 -31.16 -21.77
CA GLY A 143 13.09 -30.56 -23.10
C GLY A 143 14.42 -30.34 -23.84
N LYS A 144 15.45 -29.87 -23.14
CA LYS A 144 16.80 -29.69 -23.69
C LYS A 144 17.41 -31.02 -24.15
N LYS A 145 17.26 -32.10 -23.36
CA LYS A 145 17.73 -33.43 -23.75
C LYS A 145 17.02 -33.95 -25.01
N ILE A 146 15.71 -33.74 -25.10
CA ILE A 146 14.92 -34.15 -26.27
C ILE A 146 15.37 -33.35 -27.51
N TRP A 147 15.51 -32.04 -27.40
CA TRP A 147 15.99 -31.18 -28.49
C TRP A 147 17.33 -31.63 -29.04
N ASN A 148 18.31 -31.87 -28.16
CA ASN A 148 19.65 -32.32 -28.57
C ASN A 148 19.63 -33.69 -29.27
N LYS A 149 18.68 -34.56 -28.91
CA LYS A 149 18.51 -35.88 -29.55
C LYS A 149 17.86 -35.80 -30.94
N MET A 150 17.02 -34.79 -31.18
CA MET A 150 16.36 -34.58 -32.49
C MET A 150 17.23 -33.76 -33.47
N SER A 151 18.22 -33.03 -32.95
CA SER A 151 19.07 -32.12 -33.72
C SER A 151 20.42 -32.74 -34.13
N GLY A 152 20.68 -33.99 -33.75
CA GLY A 152 21.85 -34.79 -34.13
C GLY A 152 21.42 -36.01 -34.92
#